data_AF-A0AAD4XM19-F1
#
_entry.id   AF-A0AAD4XM19-F1
#
_cell.length_a   1.000
_cell.length_b   1.000
_cell.length_c   1.000
_cell.angle_alpha   90.00
_cell.angle_beta   90.00
_cell.angle_gamma   90.00
#
_symmetry.space_group_name_H-M   'P 1'
#
loop_
_entity.id
_entity.type
_entity.pdbx_description
1 polymer ?
#
loop_
_entity_poly.entity_id
_entity_poly.type
_entity_poly.pdbx_seq_one_letter_code
_entity_poly.pdbx_strand_id
1 'polypeptide(L)' 'MLGEQLFSLVKSIEHDFAGKVTGMLLDMDRTEVLHLLESPDALKKKVSEAMDVLERAGRMF' A
#
# COMPACT_ATOMS: atom_id res chain seq x y z
N MET A 1 -3.00 1.26 15.64
CA MET A 1 -4.13 0.80 14.79
C MET A 1 -3.57 0.11 13.53
N LEU A 2 -4.34 -0.75 12.82
CA LEU A 2 -3.86 -1.51 11.64
C LEU A 2 -3.23 -0.62 10.55
N GLY A 3 -3.81 0.55 10.30
CA GLY A 3 -3.29 1.50 9.32
C GLY A 3 -1.89 2.05 9.64
N GLU A 4 -1.56 2.26 10.92
CA GLU A 4 -0.22 2.75 11.31
C GLU A 4 0.85 1.68 11.12
N GLN A 5 0.51 0.42 11.41
CA GLN A 5 1.41 -0.72 11.18
C GLN A 5 1.67 -0.91 9.69
N LEU A 6 0.60 -0.88 8.88
CA LEU A 6 0.71 -0.97 7.43
C LEU A 6 1.52 0.20 6.87
N PHE A 7 1.25 1.42 7.32
CA PHE A 7 2.00 2.62 6.92
C PHE A 7 3.50 2.48 7.17
N SER A 8 3.90 1.97 8.34
CA SER A 8 5.32 1.79 8.67
C SER A 8 6.01 0.82 7.70
N LEU A 9 5.33 -0.26 7.30
CA LEU A 9 5.87 -1.24 6.35
C LEU A 9 5.90 -0.67 4.93
N VAL A 10 4.82 -0.02 4.49
CA VAL A 10 4.77 0.61 3.17
C VAL A 10 5.85 1.69 3.06
N LYS A 11 6.04 2.53 4.09
CA LYS A 11 7.07 3.57 4.12
C LYS A 11 8.50 3.02 4.00
N SER A 12 8.74 1.79 4.44
CA SER A 12 10.04 1.13 4.27
C SER A 12 10.30 0.69 2.82
N ILE A 13 9.25 0.51 2.03
CA ILE A 13 9.30 0.11 0.61
C ILE A 13 9.26 1.35 -0.28
N GLU A 14 8.33 2.26 -0.01
CA GLU A 14 8.11 3.47 -0.77
C GLU A 14 7.80 4.65 0.16
N HIS A 15 8.72 5.61 0.23
CA HIS A 15 8.66 6.72 1.18
C HIS A 15 7.71 7.83 0.69
N ASP A 16 7.85 8.24 -0.57
CA ASP A 16 7.23 9.46 -1.09
C ASP A 16 5.70 9.37 -1.15
N PHE A 17 5.18 8.19 -1.52
CA PHE A 17 3.74 7.96 -1.66
C PHE A 17 3.16 7.07 -0.56
N ALA A 18 3.90 6.82 0.52
CA ALA A 18 3.53 5.90 1.59
C ALA A 18 2.11 6.12 2.11
N GLY A 19 1.73 7.38 2.35
CA GLY A 19 0.41 7.73 2.89
C GLY A 19 -0.72 7.40 1.91
N LYS A 20 -0.51 7.66 0.62
CA LYS A 20 -1.53 7.45 -0.41
C LYS A 20 -1.68 5.96 -0.75
N VAL A 21 -0.56 5.25 -0.87
CA VAL A 21 -0.54 3.79 -1.04
C VAL A 21 -1.20 3.10 0.16
N THR A 22 -0.85 3.50 1.40
CA THR A 22 -1.47 2.93 2.60
C THR A 22 -2.97 3.14 2.61
N GLY A 23 -3.46 4.34 2.24
CA GLY A 23 -4.89 4.60 2.10
C GLY A 23 -5.57 3.65 1.10
N MET A 24 -4.97 3.47 -0.08
CA MET A 24 -5.50 2.56 -1.10
C MET A 24 -5.52 1.09 -0.66
N LEU A 25 -4.53 0.66 0.13
CA LEU A 25 -4.50 -0.71 0.68
C LEU A 25 -5.47 -0.90 1.83
N LEU A 26 -5.81 0.16 2.57
CA LEU A 26 -6.80 0.09 3.67
C LEU A 26 -8.25 0.02 3.19
N ASP A 27 -8.51 0.35 1.92
CA ASP A 27 -9.82 0.13 1.28
C ASP A 27 -10.08 -1.35 0.97
N MET A 28 -9.09 -2.23 1.16
CA MET A 28 -9.20 -3.67 0.95
C MET A 28 -9.84 -4.38 2.15
N ASP A 29 -10.26 -5.63 1.95
CA ASP A 29 -10.79 -6.45 3.04
C ASP A 29 -9.76 -6.64 4.16
N ARG A 30 -10.23 -6.60 5.41
CA ARG A 30 -9.39 -6.72 6.61
C ARG A 30 -8.49 -7.96 6.58
N THR A 31 -9.00 -9.10 6.10
CA THR A 31 -8.24 -10.35 5.99
C THR A 31 -7.08 -10.22 5.01
N GLU A 32 -7.28 -9.51 3.91
CA GLU A 32 -6.23 -9.29 2.91
C GLU A 32 -5.16 -8.35 3.46
N VAL A 33 -5.56 -7.27 4.16
CA VAL A 33 -4.62 -6.37 4.84
C VAL A 33 -3.76 -7.11 5.87
N LEU A 34 -4.35 -8.01 6.66
CA LEU A 34 -3.60 -8.83 7.62
C LEU A 34 -2.58 -9.72 6.91
N HIS A 35 -2.94 -10.35 5.80
CA HIS A 35 -2.00 -11.14 5.00
C HIS A 35 -0.84 -10.30 4.46
N LEU A 36 -1.08 -9.03 4.08
CA LEU A 36 0.00 -8.11 3.67
C LEU A 36 0.96 -7.77 4.81
N LEU A 37 0.48 -7.70 6.06
CA LEU A 37 1.35 -7.48 7.21
C LEU A 37 2.24 -8.70 7.53
N GLU A 38 1.76 -9.89 7.22
CA GLU A 38 2.47 -11.15 7.48
C GLU A 38 3.38 -11.59 6.32
N SER A 39 3.14 -11.06 5.10
CA SER A 39 3.88 -11.43 3.89
C SER A 39 4.55 -10.22 3.23
N PRO A 40 5.87 -10.01 3.45
CA PRO A 40 6.61 -8.91 2.84
C PRO A 40 6.59 -8.91 1.31
N ASP A 41 6.57 -10.09 0.69
CA ASP A 41 6.52 -10.23 -0.77
C ASP A 41 5.14 -9.84 -1.32
N ALA A 42 4.07 -10.24 -0.64
CA ALA A 42 2.71 -9.82 -1.00
C ALA A 42 2.55 -8.30 -0.85
N LEU A 43 3.08 -7.72 0.23
CA LEU A 43 3.07 -6.28 0.45
C LEU A 43 3.80 -5.53 -0.66
N LYS A 44 5.03 -5.93 -1.01
CA LYS A 44 5.80 -5.29 -2.10
C LYS A 44 5.05 -5.34 -3.42
N LYS A 45 4.45 -6.48 -3.76
CA LYS A 45 3.64 -6.63 -4.97
C LYS A 45 2.45 -5.66 -4.96
N LYS A 46 1.72 -5.57 -3.84
CA LYS A 46 0.57 -4.67 -3.71
C LYS A 46 0.96 -3.20 -3.73
N VAL A 47 2.09 -2.83 -3.12
CA VAL A 47 2.65 -1.48 -3.22
C VAL A 47 2.96 -1.14 -4.69
N SER A 48 3.58 -2.05 -5.44
CA SER A 48 3.83 -1.85 -6.88
C SER A 48 2.54 -1.65 -7.69
N GLU A 49 1.52 -2.48 -7.45
CA GLU A 49 0.22 -2.33 -8.12
C GLU A 49 -0.44 -0.98 -7.80
N ALA A 50 -0.39 -0.55 -6.52
CA ALA A 50 -0.92 0.74 -6.11
C ALA A 50 -0.15 1.90 -6.75
N MET A 51 1.17 1.79 -6.86
CA MET A 51 2.02 2.77 -7.54
C MET A 51 1.69 2.91 -9.02
N ASP A 52 1.47 1.79 -9.73
CA ASP A 52 1.03 1.81 -11.13
C ASP A 52 -0.32 2.52 -11.29
N VAL A 53 -1.26 2.28 -10.37
CA VAL A 53 -2.56 2.97 -10.35
C VAL A 53 -2.39 4.46 -10.08
N LEU A 54 -1.51 4.84 -9.13
CA LEU A 54 -1.22 6.23 -8.82
C LEU A 54 -0.60 6.98 -10.01
N GLU A 55 0.34 6.35 -10.72
CA GLU A 55 0.93 6.93 -11.92
C GLU A 55 -0.13 7.14 -13.01
N ARG A 56 -0.99 6.16 -13.24
CA ARG A 56 -2.09 6.25 -14.22
C ARG A 56 -3.10 7.31 -13.84
N ALA A 57 -3.45 7.41 -12.55
CA ALA A 57 -4.36 8.44 -12.05
C ALA A 57 -3.74 9.84 -12.17
N GLY A 58 -2.42 9.97 -11.98
CA GLY A 58 -1.69 11.22 -12.16
C GLY A 58 -1.63 11.69 -13.63
N ARG A 59 -1.60 10.77 -14.60
CA ARG A 59 -1.64 11.09 -16.04
C ARG A 59 -3.01 11.57 -16.54
N MET A 60 -4.06 11.51 -15.71
CA MET A 60 -5.42 11.90 -16.09
C MET A 60 -5.76 13.36 -15.75
N PHE A 61 -4.78 14.16 -15.27
CA PHE A 61 -4.94 15.59 -14.99
C PHE A 61 -4.04 16.45 -15.88
#